data_AF-A0A349JY36-F1
#
_entry.id   AF-A0A349JY36-F1
#
_cell.length_a   1.000
_cell.length_b   1.000
_cell.length_c   1.000
_cell.angle_alpha   90.00
_cell.angle_beta   90.00
_cell.angle_gamma   90.00
#
_symmetry.space_group_name_H-M   'P 1'
#
loop_
_entity.id
_entity.type
_entity.pdbx_description
1 polymer ?
#
loop_
_entity_poly.entity_id
_entity_poly.type
_entity_poly.pdbx_seq_one_letter_code
_entity_poly.pdbx_strand_id
1 'polypeptide(L)'
;QPAYGTIGLIQGGYEGAGAENHQSSFDDVLAAGPGPVADLVAGDYWVNNNVHHSENDFFSITLSQPGSFTLGVIADQTPDNPAGLLWESSDGVRVTGPGGIDSGMADLVPTRDAVPDYVIFQISGDVGDEFTVWGRNHDGWDANALGGVFLDPIPEPTAPLLGLLGCLGLFLRRRR
;
A
#
# COMPACT_ATOMS: atom_id res chain seq x y z
N GLN A 1 1.12 3.53 12.13
CA GLN A 1 1.86 2.25 12.04
C GLN A 1 0.88 1.13 12.36
N PRO A 2 0.75 0.12 11.49
CA PRO A 2 -0.12 -1.02 11.74
C PRO A 2 0.36 -1.81 12.96
N ALA A 3 -0.53 -2.52 13.66
CA ALA A 3 -0.13 -3.32 14.83
C ALA A 3 0.78 -4.51 14.47
N TYR A 4 0.75 -4.95 13.21
CA TYR A 4 1.42 -6.15 12.70
C TYR A 4 2.74 -5.88 11.99
N GLY A 5 3.18 -4.62 11.90
CA GLY A 5 4.44 -4.30 11.25
C GLY A 5 4.85 -2.84 11.44
N THR A 6 6.05 -2.54 10.96
CA THR A 6 6.61 -1.18 10.99
C THR A 6 6.93 -0.72 9.58
N ILE A 7 6.50 0.48 9.24
CA ILE A 7 6.84 1.17 7.99
C ILE A 7 8.04 2.06 8.23
N GLY A 8 9.12 1.86 7.49
CA GLY A 8 10.34 2.65 7.53
C GLY A 8 10.64 3.32 6.20
N LEU A 9 10.81 4.65 6.20
CA LEU A 9 11.27 5.38 5.02
C LEU A 9 12.71 4.96 4.68
N ILE A 10 12.97 4.63 3.41
CA ILE A 10 14.30 4.25 2.94
C ILE A 10 15.05 5.48 2.43
N GLN A 11 14.39 6.28 1.58
CA GLN A 11 14.94 7.49 1.01
C GLN A 11 13.85 8.49 0.69
N GLY A 12 14.28 9.70 0.31
CA GLY A 12 13.37 10.75 -0.09
C GLY A 12 12.73 11.44 1.10
N GLY A 13 11.54 11.99 0.87
CA GLY A 13 10.72 12.65 1.86
C GLY A 13 9.41 11.91 2.13
N TYR A 14 8.80 12.27 3.24
CA TYR A 14 7.48 11.81 3.65
C TYR A 14 6.69 12.98 4.24
N GLU A 15 5.53 13.26 3.67
CA GLU A 15 4.54 14.19 4.21
C GLU A 15 3.44 13.34 4.81
N GLY A 16 3.24 13.46 6.13
CA GLY A 16 2.35 12.59 6.88
C GLY A 16 0.88 12.66 6.44
N ALA A 17 0.00 11.99 7.19
CA ALA A 17 -1.44 12.13 7.01
C ALA A 17 -1.86 13.61 6.99
N GLY A 18 -2.62 14.02 5.97
CA GLY A 18 -2.96 15.41 5.66
C GLY A 18 -2.40 15.92 4.32
N ALA A 19 -1.47 15.20 3.69
CA ALA A 19 -0.94 15.54 2.37
C ALA A 19 -2.00 15.36 1.25
N GLU A 20 -2.98 14.50 1.48
CA GLU A 20 -4.08 14.17 0.55
C GLU A 20 -4.99 15.35 0.19
N ASN A 21 -4.95 16.47 0.93
CA ASN A 21 -5.75 17.66 0.67
C ASN A 21 -5.50 18.30 -0.72
N HIS A 22 -4.45 17.86 -1.41
CA HIS A 22 -4.01 18.39 -2.69
C HIS A 22 -3.98 17.36 -3.82
N GLN A 23 -4.16 16.08 -3.49
CA GLN A 23 -4.35 15.03 -4.49
C GLN A 23 -5.82 15.03 -4.93
N SER A 24 -6.14 14.23 -5.96
CA SER A 24 -7.53 13.89 -6.26
C SER A 24 -8.33 13.71 -4.98
N SER A 25 -9.54 14.28 -4.93
CA SER A 25 -10.42 14.12 -3.77
C SER A 25 -10.68 12.62 -3.56
N PHE A 26 -9.85 11.97 -2.75
CA PHE A 26 -10.33 10.96 -1.83
C PHE A 26 -11.33 11.71 -0.95
N ASP A 27 -12.56 11.82 -1.46
CA ASP A 27 -13.71 12.29 -0.69
C ASP A 27 -13.65 11.53 0.61
N ASP A 28 -13.32 12.26 1.68
CA ASP A 28 -13.24 11.83 3.06
C ASP A 28 -13.72 10.39 3.23
N VAL A 29 -12.81 9.42 3.27
CA VAL A 29 -13.15 8.13 3.88
C VAL A 29 -13.45 8.34 5.38
N LEU A 30 -13.14 9.53 5.91
CA LEU A 30 -13.65 10.05 7.19
C LEU A 30 -15.15 10.39 7.19
N ALA A 31 -15.82 10.49 6.03
CA ALA A 31 -17.26 10.72 5.90
C ALA A 31 -18.08 9.41 5.84
N ALA A 32 -17.43 8.26 5.71
CA ALA A 32 -18.08 6.94 5.61
C ALA A 32 -18.48 6.35 6.98
N GLY A 33 -19.14 7.14 7.85
CA GLY A 33 -19.84 6.65 9.04
C GLY A 33 -19.03 5.83 10.06
N PRO A 34 -19.67 5.31 11.12
CA PRO A 34 -18.97 4.54 12.16
C PRO A 34 -18.80 3.09 11.70
N GLY A 35 -17.91 2.88 10.73
CA GLY A 35 -17.38 1.57 10.32
C GLY A 35 -15.86 1.56 10.49
N PRO A 36 -15.21 0.40 10.67
CA PRO A 36 -13.77 0.34 10.84
C PRO A 36 -13.09 0.57 9.48
N VAL A 37 -12.86 1.84 9.11
CA VAL A 37 -11.71 2.18 8.27
C VAL A 37 -10.62 2.63 9.23
N ALA A 38 -10.02 1.64 9.88
CA ALA A 38 -8.93 1.81 10.82
C ALA A 38 -7.68 1.14 10.23
N ASP A 39 -7.15 1.72 9.17
CA ASP A 39 -5.73 1.65 8.78
C ASP A 39 -5.49 2.71 7.68
N LEU A 40 -4.84 3.81 8.08
CA LEU A 40 -4.81 5.08 7.35
C LEU A 40 -3.99 5.05 6.05
N VAL A 41 -4.45 5.85 5.09
CA VAL A 41 -3.71 6.42 3.95
C VAL A 41 -2.44 7.08 4.49
N ALA A 42 -1.31 6.41 4.39
CA ALA A 42 -0.06 6.85 4.99
C ALA A 42 0.71 7.70 4.00
N GLY A 43 0.27 8.93 3.79
CA GLY A 43 1.04 10.11 3.32
C GLY A 43 1.82 10.01 2.00
N ASP A 44 2.42 11.13 1.61
CA ASP A 44 3.05 11.27 0.31
C ASP A 44 4.52 10.91 0.43
N TYR A 45 4.98 9.98 -0.40
CA TYR A 45 6.38 9.60 -0.49
C TYR A 45 6.96 10.13 -1.77
N TRP A 46 8.09 10.84 -1.70
CA TRP A 46 8.72 11.37 -2.89
C TRP A 46 10.24 11.22 -2.89
N VAL A 47 10.80 11.13 -4.08
CA VAL A 47 12.23 11.23 -4.34
C VAL A 47 12.42 12.17 -5.52
N ASN A 48 13.19 13.25 -5.29
CA ASN A 48 13.56 14.23 -6.32
C ASN A 48 14.59 13.66 -7.32
N ASN A 49 14.22 12.56 -7.96
CA ASN A 49 14.98 11.87 -8.97
C ASN A 49 14.31 12.12 -10.32
N ASN A 50 14.97 12.92 -11.16
CA ASN A 50 14.51 13.32 -12.48
C ASN A 50 14.97 12.38 -13.61
N VAL A 51 15.52 11.21 -13.27
CA VAL A 51 15.93 10.22 -14.26
C VAL A 51 14.70 9.46 -14.72
N HIS A 52 14.28 9.72 -15.94
CA HIS A 52 13.20 9.03 -16.64
C HIS A 52 13.28 7.50 -16.52
N HIS A 53 12.15 6.87 -16.18
CA HIS A 53 12.00 5.44 -15.95
C HIS A 53 12.92 4.81 -14.89
N SER A 54 13.60 5.62 -14.09
CA SER A 54 14.36 5.09 -12.95
C SER A 54 13.41 4.64 -11.84
N GLU A 55 13.81 3.59 -11.14
CA GLU A 55 13.06 3.07 -9.99
C GLU A 55 13.67 3.57 -8.69
N ASN A 56 12.80 3.91 -7.75
CA ASN A 56 13.17 4.29 -6.39
C ASN A 56 12.43 3.40 -5.40
N ASP A 57 13.15 2.88 -4.41
CA ASP A 57 12.56 2.34 -3.19
C ASP A 57 12.11 3.50 -2.30
N PHE A 58 10.87 3.50 -1.85
CA PHE A 58 10.35 4.58 -1.00
C PHE A 58 10.41 4.20 0.47
N PHE A 59 9.84 3.05 0.81
CA PHE A 59 9.76 2.56 2.17
C PHE A 59 9.75 1.03 2.22
N SER A 60 10.08 0.49 3.40
CA SER A 60 9.90 -0.92 3.71
C SER A 60 8.82 -1.14 4.76
N ILE A 61 8.18 -2.31 4.71
CA ILE A 61 7.27 -2.84 5.73
C ILE A 61 7.94 -4.06 6.34
N THR A 62 8.32 -3.98 7.61
CA THR A 62 8.86 -5.12 8.37
C THR A 62 7.78 -5.71 9.27
N LEU A 63 7.51 -7.01 9.16
CA LEU A 63 6.48 -7.66 9.96
C LEU A 63 6.94 -7.95 11.38
N SER A 64 6.12 -7.58 12.37
CA SER A 64 6.36 -7.86 13.79
C SER A 64 5.64 -9.12 14.29
N GLN A 65 4.68 -9.61 13.52
CA GLN A 65 3.96 -10.87 13.72
C GLN A 65 3.67 -11.52 12.36
N PRO A 66 3.48 -12.85 12.28
CA PRO A 66 3.04 -13.48 11.03
C PRO A 66 1.65 -12.99 10.66
N GLY A 67 1.38 -12.84 9.36
CA GLY A 67 0.06 -12.43 8.91
C GLY A 67 0.00 -12.09 7.43
N SER A 68 -1.22 -11.72 7.02
CA SER A 68 -1.53 -11.31 5.66
C SER A 68 -2.29 -9.97 5.66
N PHE A 69 -2.02 -9.13 4.67
CA PHE A 69 -2.70 -7.85 4.47
C PHE A 69 -2.74 -7.47 2.99
N THR A 70 -3.71 -6.65 2.64
CA THR A 70 -3.78 -5.97 1.35
C THR A 70 -3.02 -4.67 1.46
N LEU A 71 -2.05 -4.43 0.57
CA LEU A 71 -1.37 -3.15 0.41
C LEU A 71 -1.93 -2.47 -0.83
N GLY A 72 -2.56 -1.32 -0.65
CA GLY A 72 -2.86 -0.41 -1.76
C GLY A 72 -1.79 0.67 -1.85
N VAL A 73 -1.31 0.92 -3.06
CA VAL A 73 -0.37 2.01 -3.37
C VAL A 73 -1.01 2.93 -4.39
N ILE A 74 -1.10 4.21 -4.06
CA ILE A 74 -1.65 5.27 -4.90
C ILE A 74 -0.47 5.95 -5.60
N ALA A 75 -0.54 6.10 -6.91
CA ALA A 75 0.48 6.78 -7.72
C ALA A 75 -0.07 8.00 -8.47
N ASP A 76 -1.13 8.60 -7.92
CA ASP A 76 -1.65 9.86 -8.40
C ASP A 76 -0.63 10.99 -8.16
N GLN A 77 -0.85 12.09 -8.86
CA GLN A 77 0.04 13.22 -8.85
C GLN A 77 0.03 13.94 -7.50
N THR A 78 1.21 14.07 -6.92
CA THR A 78 1.46 14.93 -5.76
C THR A 78 1.84 16.33 -6.28
N PRO A 79 1.07 17.40 -5.97
CA PRO A 79 1.42 18.76 -6.39
C PRO A 79 2.51 19.34 -5.51
N ASP A 80 3.22 20.37 -5.99
CA ASP A 80 4.26 21.11 -5.26
C ASP A 80 3.75 21.67 -3.91
N ASN A 81 3.82 20.82 -2.89
CA ASN A 81 3.59 21.10 -1.48
C ASN A 81 4.10 19.88 -0.69
N PRO A 82 4.99 20.03 0.31
CA PRO A 82 5.55 21.26 0.86
C PRO A 82 6.61 21.91 -0.04
N ALA A 83 6.99 23.15 0.25
CA ALA A 83 7.93 23.92 -0.57
C ALA A 83 9.21 23.14 -0.92
N GLY A 84 9.41 22.85 -2.20
CA GLY A 84 10.55 22.07 -2.73
C GLY A 84 10.19 20.67 -3.26
N LEU A 85 8.91 20.30 -3.17
CA LEU A 85 8.33 19.16 -3.89
C LEU A 85 8.00 19.57 -5.33
N LEU A 86 8.28 18.74 -6.32
CA LEU A 86 7.90 19.04 -7.71
C LEU A 86 6.54 18.43 -8.03
N TRP A 87 6.04 18.62 -9.24
CA TRP A 87 4.89 17.83 -9.71
C TRP A 87 5.37 16.42 -10.02
N GLU A 88 4.88 15.46 -9.25
CA GLU A 88 5.50 14.13 -9.13
C GLU A 88 4.47 13.01 -9.18
N SER A 89 4.83 11.89 -9.82
CA SER A 89 4.05 10.65 -9.77
C SER A 89 4.86 9.48 -10.34
N SER A 90 4.52 8.27 -9.90
CA SER A 90 5.04 7.03 -10.48
C SER A 90 4.15 6.53 -11.62
N ASP A 91 4.75 6.05 -12.72
CA ASP A 91 4.02 5.32 -13.78
C ASP A 91 4.07 3.79 -13.62
N GLY A 92 4.57 3.33 -12.49
CA GLY A 92 4.56 1.92 -12.14
C GLY A 92 4.98 1.70 -10.71
N VAL A 93 4.45 0.62 -10.12
CA VAL A 93 4.75 0.21 -8.74
C VAL A 93 5.10 -1.27 -8.71
N ARG A 94 6.09 -1.64 -7.89
CA ARG A 94 6.37 -3.05 -7.55
C ARG A 94 6.70 -3.21 -6.08
N VAL A 95 6.58 -4.44 -5.60
CA VAL A 95 6.96 -4.83 -4.24
C VAL A 95 7.96 -5.97 -4.32
N THR A 96 9.08 -5.82 -3.61
CA THR A 96 10.02 -6.92 -3.38
C THR A 96 9.90 -7.44 -1.96
N GLY A 97 10.08 -8.74 -1.78
CA GLY A 97 9.96 -9.41 -0.49
C GLY A 97 11.17 -10.29 -0.12
N PRO A 98 11.08 -11.03 0.99
CA PRO A 98 12.14 -11.92 1.44
C PRO A 98 12.48 -12.99 0.39
N GLY A 99 13.74 -13.45 0.39
CA GLY A 99 14.20 -14.49 -0.53
C GLY A 99 14.31 -14.08 -2.00
N GLY A 100 14.26 -12.77 -2.31
CA GLY A 100 14.36 -12.25 -3.66
C GLY A 100 13.05 -12.32 -4.45
N ILE A 101 11.91 -12.41 -3.77
CA ILE A 101 10.59 -12.31 -4.39
C ILE A 101 10.41 -10.91 -4.96
N ASP A 102 9.84 -10.83 -6.16
CA ASP A 102 9.49 -9.58 -6.84
C ASP A 102 8.10 -9.76 -7.47
N SER A 103 7.20 -8.81 -7.24
CA SER A 103 5.86 -8.81 -7.84
C SER A 103 5.88 -8.60 -9.36
N GLY A 104 6.99 -8.10 -9.91
CA GLY A 104 7.04 -7.44 -11.20
C GLY A 104 6.46 -6.03 -11.13
N MET A 105 6.79 -5.21 -12.14
CA MET A 105 6.25 -3.86 -12.28
C MET A 105 4.79 -3.92 -12.72
N ALA A 106 3.91 -3.33 -11.91
CA ALA A 106 2.54 -3.02 -12.30
C ALA A 106 2.53 -1.62 -12.91
N ASP A 107 2.33 -1.54 -14.22
CA ASP A 107 2.26 -0.25 -14.93
C ASP A 107 0.98 0.50 -14.56
N LEU A 108 1.12 1.81 -14.39
CA LEU A 108 0.06 2.76 -14.14
C LEU A 108 0.05 3.79 -15.28
N VAL A 109 -1.10 4.40 -15.55
CA VAL A 109 -1.23 5.44 -16.55
C VAL A 109 -1.65 6.73 -15.84
N PRO A 110 -0.72 7.39 -15.13
CA PRO A 110 -1.08 8.52 -14.28
C PRO A 110 -1.68 9.66 -15.10
N THR A 111 -2.87 10.11 -14.70
CA THR A 111 -3.58 11.23 -15.33
C THR A 111 -3.72 12.42 -14.40
N ARG A 112 -3.79 13.63 -14.99
CA ARG A 112 -4.06 14.89 -14.28
C ARG A 112 -5.56 15.15 -14.14
N ASP A 113 -6.32 14.15 -13.71
CA ASP A 113 -7.79 14.20 -13.73
C ASP A 113 -8.44 14.15 -12.36
N ALA A 114 -7.63 14.27 -11.29
CA ALA A 114 -8.11 14.20 -9.92
C ALA A 114 -8.89 12.89 -9.67
N VAL A 115 -8.49 11.79 -10.30
CA VAL A 115 -8.96 10.43 -10.02
C VAL A 115 -7.75 9.60 -9.56
N PRO A 116 -7.82 8.95 -8.40
CA PRO A 116 -6.66 8.24 -7.87
C PRO A 116 -6.39 6.94 -8.65
N ASP A 117 -5.19 6.84 -9.18
CA ASP A 117 -4.64 5.59 -9.73
C ASP A 117 -3.99 4.79 -8.60
N TYR A 118 -4.40 3.52 -8.45
CA TYR A 118 -3.85 2.65 -7.41
C TYR A 118 -3.56 1.23 -7.91
N VAL A 119 -2.57 0.60 -7.29
CA VAL A 119 -2.24 -0.82 -7.42
C VAL A 119 -2.46 -1.51 -6.09
N ILE A 120 -2.99 -2.74 -6.14
CA ILE A 120 -3.22 -3.56 -4.96
C ILE A 120 -2.31 -4.78 -4.98
N PHE A 121 -1.63 -5.01 -3.87
CA PHE A 121 -0.83 -6.19 -3.60
C PHE A 121 -1.43 -6.97 -2.43
N GLN A 122 -1.42 -8.30 -2.51
CA GLN A 122 -1.65 -9.15 -1.35
C GLN A 122 -0.30 -9.57 -0.80
N ILE A 123 -0.05 -9.22 0.46
CA ILE A 123 1.20 -9.53 1.17
C ILE A 123 0.89 -10.56 2.25
N SER A 124 1.75 -11.56 2.35
CA SER A 124 1.78 -12.50 3.46
C SER A 124 3.22 -12.83 3.82
N GLY A 125 3.49 -13.02 5.11
CA GLY A 125 4.84 -13.29 5.59
C GLY A 125 4.89 -13.66 7.07
N ASP A 126 6.10 -13.96 7.52
CA ASP A 126 6.47 -14.31 8.88
C ASP A 126 7.12 -13.12 9.63
N VAL A 127 7.35 -13.29 10.94
CA VAL A 127 8.05 -12.28 11.75
C VAL A 127 9.43 -11.99 11.17
N GLY A 128 9.72 -10.71 10.98
CA GLY A 128 11.00 -10.23 10.47
C GLY A 128 11.09 -10.19 8.95
N ASP A 129 10.08 -10.67 8.21
CA ASP A 129 10.01 -10.47 6.77
C ASP A 129 9.89 -8.99 6.45
N GLU A 130 10.62 -8.56 5.42
CA GLU A 130 10.65 -7.19 4.94
C GLU A 130 10.16 -7.12 3.50
N PHE A 131 9.21 -6.21 3.26
CA PHE A 131 8.66 -5.91 1.94
C PHE A 131 9.02 -4.47 1.56
N THR A 132 9.70 -4.26 0.45
CA THR A 132 10.08 -2.93 -0.04
C THR A 132 9.17 -2.51 -1.18
N VAL A 133 8.63 -1.29 -1.08
CA VAL A 133 7.77 -0.69 -2.11
C VAL A 133 8.59 0.24 -2.99
N TRP A 134 8.48 0.00 -4.29
CA TRP A 134 9.19 0.72 -5.33
C TRP A 134 8.22 1.45 -6.23
N GLY A 135 8.60 2.62 -6.72
CA GLY A 135 7.90 3.30 -7.82
C GLY A 135 8.86 3.65 -8.95
N ARG A 136 8.35 3.68 -10.17
CA ARG A 136 9.09 4.07 -11.37
C ARG A 136 8.70 5.48 -11.79
N ASN A 137 9.71 6.33 -11.96
CA ASN A 137 9.52 7.70 -12.42
C ASN A 137 8.86 7.72 -13.81
N HIS A 138 7.86 8.59 -13.96
CA HIS A 138 7.17 8.86 -15.22
C HIS A 138 7.78 10.04 -16.00
N ASP A 139 7.87 9.90 -17.32
CA ASP A 139 8.47 10.89 -18.22
C ASP A 139 7.82 12.28 -18.24
N GLY A 140 6.56 12.39 -17.81
CA GLY A 140 5.80 13.63 -17.74
C GLY A 140 5.92 14.40 -16.43
N TRP A 141 6.71 13.90 -15.48
CA TRP A 141 6.84 14.44 -14.12
C TRP A 141 8.30 14.77 -13.79
N ASP A 142 8.49 15.75 -12.92
CA ASP A 142 9.83 16.25 -12.60
C ASP A 142 10.57 15.34 -11.59
N ALA A 143 9.83 14.50 -10.87
CA ALA A 143 10.35 13.57 -9.88
C ALA A 143 9.37 12.41 -9.62
N ASN A 144 9.81 11.45 -8.78
CA ASN A 144 9.12 10.19 -8.54
C ASN A 144 8.37 10.25 -7.20
N ALA A 145 7.08 9.90 -7.19
CA ALA A 145 6.28 9.93 -5.97
C ALA A 145 5.20 8.85 -5.92
N LEU A 146 4.78 8.53 -4.70
CA LEU A 146 3.59 7.77 -4.36
C LEU A 146 2.66 8.69 -3.56
N GLY A 147 1.44 8.88 -4.06
CA GLY A 147 0.45 9.75 -3.43
C GLY A 147 -0.17 9.18 -2.15
N GLY A 148 0.15 7.93 -1.80
CA GLY A 148 -0.32 7.36 -0.55
C GLY A 148 -0.32 5.85 -0.56
N VAL A 149 -0.43 5.28 0.63
CA VAL A 149 -0.57 3.82 0.78
C VAL A 149 -1.59 3.49 1.86
N PHE A 150 -2.36 2.44 1.68
CA PHE A 150 -3.22 1.91 2.73
C PHE A 150 -2.90 0.44 2.95
N LEU A 151 -3.10 -0.02 4.18
CA LEU A 151 -2.93 -1.43 4.53
C LEU A 151 -4.25 -1.94 5.10
N ASP A 152 -4.77 -3.05 4.60
CA ASP A 152 -6.00 -3.65 5.09
C ASP A 152 -5.72 -5.09 5.56
N PRO A 153 -5.72 -5.36 6.88
CA PRO A 153 -5.35 -6.65 7.43
C PRO A 153 -6.37 -7.71 7.01
N ILE A 154 -5.89 -8.84 6.50
CA ILE A 154 -6.75 -9.98 6.18
C ILE A 154 -6.83 -10.84 7.45
N PRO A 155 -8.00 -10.95 8.10
CA PRO A 155 -8.11 -11.72 9.32
C PRO A 155 -7.84 -13.19 9.02
N GLU A 156 -6.88 -13.80 9.73
CA GLU A 156 -6.73 -15.24 9.73
C GLU A 156 -8.05 -15.88 10.21
N PRO A 157 -8.52 -16.97 9.57
CA PRO A 157 -9.73 -17.64 10.01
C PRO A 157 -9.54 -18.11 11.45
N THR A 158 -10.27 -17.47 12.36
CA THR A 158 -10.18 -17.83 13.78
C THR A 158 -10.60 -19.29 13.96
N ALA A 159 -9.81 -20.06 14.71
CA ALA A 159 -10.05 -21.46 15.05
C ALA A 159 -11.52 -21.84 15.39
N PRO A 160 -12.34 -21.01 16.07
CA PRO A 160 -13.77 -21.32 16.27
C PRO A 160 -14.58 -21.45 14.97
N LEU A 161 -14.24 -20.75 13.90
CA LEU A 161 -14.95 -20.84 12.61
C LEU A 161 -14.65 -22.17 11.88
N LEU A 162 -13.40 -22.63 11.95
CA LEU A 162 -12.97 -23.93 11.44
C LEU A 162 -13.57 -25.08 12.26
N GLY A 163 -13.72 -24.91 13.58
CA GLY A 163 -14.41 -25.87 14.45
C GLY A 163 -15.90 -26.02 14.11
N LEU A 164 -16.58 -24.93 13.76
CA LEU A 164 -18.00 -24.92 13.38
C LEU A 164 -18.27 -25.66 12.05
N LEU A 165 -17.38 -25.51 11.07
CA LEU A 165 -17.43 -26.26 9.81
C LEU A 165 -17.10 -27.75 10.02
N GLY A 166 -16.13 -28.06 10.88
CA GLY A 166 -15.81 -29.44 11.28
C GLY A 166 -16.96 -30.15 11.99
N CYS A 167 -17.73 -29.45 12.83
CA CYS A 167 -18.91 -29.99 13.50
C CYS A 167 -20.08 -30.23 12.53
N LEU A 168 -20.23 -29.41 11.48
CA LEU A 168 -21.28 -29.62 10.47
C LEU A 168 -21.04 -30.90 9.63
N GLY A 169 -19.76 -31.27 9.41
CA GLY A 169 -19.37 -32.48 8.68
C GLY A 169 -19.55 -33.81 9.42
N LEU A 170 -19.74 -33.79 10.75
CA LEU A 170 -19.83 -34.99 11.60
C LEU A 170 -21.27 -35.45 11.91
N PHE A 171 -22.31 -34.71 11.52
CA PHE A 171 -23.71 -35.08 11.78
C PHE A 171 -24.42 -35.83 10.64
N LEU A 172 -23.73 -36.19 9.56
CA LEU A 172 -24.30 -37.02 8.48
C LEU A 172 -23.64 -38.40 8.40
N ARG A 173 -23.80 -39.22 9.45
CA ARG A 173 -23.72 -40.68 9.32
C ARG A 173 -25.00 -41.31 9.86
N ARG A 174 -26.06 -41.25 9.05
CA ARG A 174 -27.30 -41.99 9.33
C ARG A 174 -27.06 -43.47 9.05
N ARG A 175 -27.14 -44.28 10.11
CA ARG A 175 -27.26 -45.74 10.04
C ARG A 175 -28.49 -46.12 9.20
N ARG A 176 -28.30 -46.91 8.15
CA ARG A 176 -28.96 -48.21 7.89
C ARG A 176 -28.39 -48.82 6.63
#